data_AF-A0A164MEF7-F1
#
_entry.id   AF-A0A164MEF7-F1
#
_cell.length_a   1.000
_cell.length_b   1.000
_cell.length_c   1.000
_cell.angle_alpha   90.00
_cell.angle_beta   90.00
_cell.angle_gamma   90.00
#
_symmetry.space_group_name_H-M   'P 1'
#
loop_
_entity.id
_entity.type
_entity.pdbx_description
1 polymer ?
#
loop_
_entity_poly.entity_id
_entity_poly.type
_entity_poly.pdbx_seq_one_letter_code
_entity_poly.pdbx_strand_id
1 'polypeptide(L)'
;MPPSRSDKGKGRFTSKQSHSKQSSTHVPGVQKVKSSIRQAKRLLAKDNIPADLRLETERRLKALEGDLEAAERSRKERTMVLRYRRVKFFDKQKLCRKIAKTKKLLSSAETRDADRPVLEDTLFSLRVDLNYVLNYPKLEPYIALFPSGEDANADSSSITNTKREAFRERVKAAMRDGTMKSEPETTMEKSQLQENPLKAKTLTGLRSQSRTSGHQTEDVDDFFDDETESNEGEGGDDGGDVSDE
;
A
#
# COMPACT_ATOMS: atom_id res chain seq x y z
N MET A 1 4.44 -69.80 4.41
CA MET A 1 5.33 -68.73 4.91
C MET A 1 5.07 -67.46 4.11
N PRO A 2 4.49 -66.40 4.72
CA PRO A 2 4.59 -65.03 4.23
C PRO A 2 5.73 -64.27 4.96
N PRO A 3 6.43 -63.33 4.29
CA PRO A 3 7.60 -62.65 4.88
C PRO A 3 7.21 -61.52 5.86
N SER A 4 7.99 -61.42 6.94
CA SER A 4 7.86 -60.44 8.01
C SER A 4 8.16 -59.02 7.54
N ARG A 5 7.24 -58.09 7.74
CA ARG A 5 7.49 -56.65 7.55
C ARG A 5 7.97 -56.04 8.87
N SER A 6 9.24 -55.65 8.89
CA SER A 6 9.91 -54.92 9.96
C SER A 6 9.26 -53.53 10.18
N ASP A 7 8.84 -53.28 11.41
CA ASP A 7 8.41 -52.00 11.94
C ASP A 7 9.56 -50.97 11.90
N LYS A 8 9.41 -49.92 11.09
CA LYS A 8 10.31 -48.76 11.11
C LYS A 8 9.63 -47.62 11.85
N GLY A 9 10.12 -47.38 13.07
CA GLY A 9 9.67 -46.32 13.96
C GLY A 9 9.64 -44.95 13.30
N LYS A 10 8.48 -44.30 13.39
CA LYS A 10 8.28 -42.90 13.04
C LYS A 10 9.00 -42.00 14.07
N GLY A 11 10.17 -41.49 13.71
CA GLY A 11 10.81 -40.40 14.44
C GLY A 11 9.96 -39.13 14.33
N ARG A 12 9.27 -38.74 15.42
CA ARG A 12 8.60 -37.44 15.54
C ARG A 12 9.67 -36.35 15.61
N PHE A 13 9.91 -35.65 14.50
CA PHE A 13 10.59 -34.35 14.53
C PHE A 13 9.70 -33.34 15.24
N THR A 14 9.98 -33.06 16.51
CA THR A 14 9.38 -31.93 17.22
C THR A 14 10.18 -30.68 16.84
N SER A 15 9.63 -29.84 15.97
CA SER A 15 10.25 -28.53 15.72
C SER A 15 10.13 -27.70 16.99
N LYS A 16 11.24 -27.54 17.72
CA LYS A 16 11.33 -26.54 18.80
C LYS A 16 11.25 -25.17 18.13
N GLN A 17 10.05 -24.59 18.14
CA GLN A 17 9.83 -23.22 17.73
C GLN A 17 10.60 -22.32 18.71
N SER A 18 11.75 -21.81 18.28
CA SER A 18 12.49 -20.80 19.02
C SER A 18 11.64 -19.54 19.05
N HIS A 19 11.06 -19.21 20.21
CA HIS A 19 10.53 -17.87 20.44
C HIS A 19 11.69 -16.89 20.43
N SER A 20 11.99 -16.32 19.25
CA SER A 20 12.84 -15.16 19.15
C SER A 20 12.18 -14.05 19.99
N LYS A 21 12.92 -13.58 21.00
CA LYS A 21 12.53 -12.42 21.80
C LYS A 21 12.58 -11.19 20.89
N GLN A 22 11.53 -10.99 20.11
CA GLN A 22 11.37 -9.77 19.34
C GLN A 22 11.19 -8.60 20.32
N SER A 23 11.90 -7.53 20.02
CA SER A 23 12.14 -6.35 20.83
C SER A 23 10.88 -5.75 21.47
N SER A 24 11.05 -5.20 22.66
CA SER A 24 10.07 -4.47 23.48
C SER A 24 9.52 -3.17 22.84
N THR A 25 9.78 -2.95 21.55
CA THR A 25 9.37 -1.77 20.78
C THR A 25 8.12 -2.03 19.93
N HIS A 26 7.59 -3.26 19.91
CA HIS A 26 6.38 -3.57 19.18
C HIS A 26 5.15 -3.12 19.97
N VAL A 27 4.42 -2.14 19.43
CA VAL A 27 3.07 -1.76 19.93
C VAL A 27 2.24 -3.05 20.06
N PRO A 28 1.70 -3.37 21.25
CA PRO A 28 0.91 -4.56 21.45
C PRO A 28 -0.24 -4.61 20.45
N GLY A 29 -0.60 -5.81 19.97
CA GLY A 29 -1.73 -5.96 19.05
C GLY A 29 -3.00 -5.30 19.62
N VAL A 30 -3.80 -4.67 18.76
CA VAL A 30 -4.99 -3.86 19.13
C VAL A 30 -5.87 -4.54 20.18
N GLN A 31 -6.08 -5.86 20.05
CA GLN A 31 -6.87 -6.65 20.98
C GLN A 31 -6.28 -6.70 22.41
N LYS A 32 -4.95 -6.77 22.52
CA LYS A 32 -4.22 -6.76 23.81
C LYS A 32 -4.31 -5.38 24.47
N VAL A 33 -4.20 -4.29 23.69
CA VAL A 33 -4.39 -2.92 24.19
C VAL A 33 -5.83 -2.74 24.70
N LYS A 34 -6.84 -3.15 23.93
CA LYS A 34 -8.25 -3.11 24.34
C LYS A 34 -8.51 -3.92 25.62
N SER A 35 -7.90 -5.10 25.75
CA SER A 35 -7.99 -5.90 26.98
C SER A 35 -7.39 -5.18 28.19
N SER A 36 -6.21 -4.58 28.01
CA SER A 36 -5.52 -3.83 29.07
C SER A 36 -6.29 -2.59 29.51
N ILE A 37 -6.93 -1.86 28.57
CA ILE A 37 -7.83 -0.74 28.88
C ILE A 37 -9.02 -1.21 29.72
N ARG A 38 -9.68 -2.32 29.33
CA ARG A 38 -10.79 -2.87 30.12
C ARG A 38 -10.35 -3.27 31.53
N GLN A 39 -9.17 -3.88 31.66
CA GLN A 39 -8.61 -4.24 32.96
C GLN A 39 -8.32 -3.00 33.82
N ALA A 40 -7.73 -1.95 33.25
CA ALA A 40 -7.48 -0.69 33.95
C ALA A 40 -8.79 0.00 34.39
N LYS A 41 -9.80 0.05 33.52
CA LYS A 41 -11.13 0.58 33.84
C LYS A 41 -11.82 -0.21 34.96
N ARG A 42 -11.74 -1.54 34.89
CA ARG A 42 -12.26 -2.42 35.97
C ARG A 42 -11.51 -2.23 37.28
N LEU A 43 -10.21 -1.98 37.23
CA LEU A 43 -9.42 -1.71 38.43
C LEU A 43 -9.88 -0.41 39.08
N LEU A 44 -9.97 0.69 38.31
CA LEU A 44 -10.44 2.00 38.79
C LEU A 44 -11.87 2.01 39.33
N ALA A 45 -12.73 1.11 38.84
CA ALA A 45 -14.11 0.96 39.31
C ALA A 45 -14.24 0.31 40.69
N LYS A 46 -13.16 -0.19 41.30
CA LYS A 46 -13.18 -0.74 42.67
C LYS A 46 -13.15 0.38 43.71
N ASP A 47 -13.89 0.22 44.80
CA ASP A 47 -14.02 1.28 45.82
C ASP A 47 -12.73 1.45 46.66
N ASN A 48 -12.11 0.33 47.08
CA ASN A 48 -10.95 0.30 47.97
C ASN A 48 -9.60 0.19 47.22
N ILE A 49 -9.19 1.28 46.55
CA ILE A 49 -7.88 1.37 45.88
C ILE A 49 -7.05 2.49 46.54
N PRO A 50 -5.77 2.24 46.89
CA PRO A 50 -4.90 3.29 47.41
C PRO A 50 -4.67 4.39 46.37
N ALA A 51 -4.52 5.63 46.83
CA ALA A 51 -4.45 6.82 45.98
C ALA A 51 -3.32 6.75 44.95
N ASP A 52 -2.15 6.25 45.33
CA ASP A 52 -0.99 6.12 44.44
C ASP A 52 -1.28 5.17 43.26
N LEU A 53 -1.93 4.04 43.53
CA LEU A 53 -2.33 3.10 42.48
C LEU A 53 -3.45 3.66 41.60
N ARG A 54 -4.38 4.45 42.14
CA ARG A 54 -5.37 5.16 41.31
C ARG A 54 -4.69 6.10 40.31
N LEU A 55 -3.77 6.95 40.79
CA LEU A 55 -3.05 7.89 39.94
C LEU A 55 -2.22 7.16 38.87
N GLU A 56 -1.52 6.09 39.24
CA GLU A 56 -0.74 5.30 38.27
C GLU A 56 -1.63 4.63 37.22
N THR A 57 -2.77 4.07 37.64
CA THR A 57 -3.69 3.38 36.73
C THR A 57 -4.42 4.35 35.80
N GLU A 58 -4.74 5.56 36.24
CA GLU A 58 -5.26 6.65 35.38
C GLU A 58 -4.23 7.07 34.33
N ARG A 59 -2.97 7.29 34.75
CA ARG A 59 -1.87 7.61 33.82
C ARG A 59 -1.68 6.50 32.79
N ARG A 60 -1.68 5.25 33.24
CA ARG A 60 -1.57 4.07 32.37
C ARG A 60 -2.76 3.94 31.44
N LEU A 61 -3.97 4.18 31.91
CA LEU A 61 -5.18 4.17 31.09
C LEU A 61 -5.07 5.20 29.96
N LYS A 62 -4.67 6.43 30.28
CA LYS A 62 -4.47 7.49 29.27
C LYS A 62 -3.39 7.11 28.24
N ALA A 63 -2.29 6.50 28.68
CA ALA A 63 -1.27 5.99 27.76
C ALA A 63 -1.82 4.89 26.84
N LEU A 64 -2.54 3.91 27.39
CA LEU A 64 -3.15 2.83 26.61
C LEU A 64 -4.21 3.32 25.62
N GLU A 65 -4.98 4.35 25.97
CA GLU A 65 -5.93 4.99 25.05
C GLU A 65 -5.21 5.68 23.89
N GLY A 66 -4.09 6.37 24.15
CA GLY A 66 -3.23 6.93 23.10
C GLY A 66 -2.65 5.86 22.18
N ASP A 67 -2.16 4.75 22.73
CA ASP A 67 -1.66 3.61 21.96
C ASP A 67 -2.76 3.00 21.09
N LEU A 68 -3.99 2.91 21.61
CA LEU A 68 -5.13 2.39 20.87
C LEU A 68 -5.45 3.27 19.67
N GLU A 69 -5.53 4.59 19.86
CA GLU A 69 -5.79 5.52 18.76
C GLU A 69 -4.70 5.46 17.69
N ALA A 70 -3.43 5.40 18.09
CA ALA A 70 -2.31 5.27 17.15
C ALA A 70 -2.39 3.97 16.34
N ALA A 71 -2.72 2.85 16.99
CA ALA A 71 -2.89 1.56 16.33
C ALA A 71 -4.10 1.55 15.38
N GLU A 72 -5.22 2.17 15.75
CA GLU A 72 -6.40 2.29 14.89
C GLU A 72 -6.16 3.23 13.71
N ARG A 73 -5.45 4.35 13.90
CA ARG A 73 -4.99 5.23 12.81
C ARG A 73 -4.09 4.45 11.84
N SER A 74 -3.08 3.74 12.34
CA SER A 74 -2.19 2.93 11.48
C SER A 74 -2.95 1.86 10.70
N ARG A 75 -3.96 1.21 11.32
CA ARG A 75 -4.81 0.23 10.62
C ARG A 75 -5.59 0.89 9.48
N LYS A 76 -6.22 2.04 9.72
CA LYS A 76 -6.94 2.80 8.68
C LYS A 76 -6.01 3.22 7.55
N GLU A 77 -4.81 3.71 7.87
CA GLU A 77 -3.80 4.06 6.86
C GLU A 77 -3.42 2.85 5.99
N ARG A 78 -3.17 1.68 6.59
CA ARG A 78 -2.84 0.46 5.84
C ARG A 78 -3.97 0.07 4.89
N THR A 79 -5.22 0.10 5.37
CA THR A 79 -6.38 -0.20 4.54
C THR A 79 -6.52 0.78 3.37
N MET A 80 -6.36 2.08 3.62
CA MET A 80 -6.42 3.11 2.56
C MET A 80 -5.28 2.96 1.56
N VAL A 81 -4.06 2.72 2.04
CA VAL A 81 -2.90 2.49 1.18
C VAL A 81 -3.15 1.30 0.27
N LEU A 82 -3.62 0.16 0.79
CA LEU A 82 -3.92 -1.02 -0.03
C LEU A 82 -5.03 -0.75 -1.06
N ARG A 83 -6.13 -0.12 -0.62
CA ARG A 83 -7.28 0.21 -1.48
C ARG A 83 -6.87 1.07 -2.68
N TYR A 84 -6.07 2.12 -2.44
CA TYR A 84 -5.69 3.07 -3.49
C TYR A 84 -4.31 2.80 -4.11
N ARG A 85 -3.58 1.77 -3.66
CA ARG A 85 -2.23 1.43 -4.17
C ARG A 85 -2.22 1.30 -5.68
N ARG A 86 -3.18 0.54 -6.23
CA ARG A 86 -3.28 0.25 -7.65
C ARG A 86 -3.66 1.48 -8.47
N VAL A 87 -4.64 2.26 -7.99
CA VAL A 87 -5.06 3.52 -8.64
C VAL A 87 -3.90 4.52 -8.68
N LYS A 88 -3.26 4.76 -7.54
CA LYS A 88 -2.09 5.66 -7.43
C LYS A 88 -0.92 5.17 -8.28
N PHE A 89 -0.72 3.86 -8.40
CA PHE A 89 0.32 3.29 -9.28
C PHE A 89 0.07 3.67 -10.74
N PHE A 90 -1.16 3.49 -11.26
CA PHE A 90 -1.46 3.84 -12.64
C PHE A 90 -1.36 5.34 -12.91
N ASP A 91 -1.87 6.19 -12.00
CA ASP A 91 -1.73 7.64 -12.13
C ASP A 91 -0.25 8.05 -12.16
N LYS A 92 0.55 7.51 -11.24
CA LYS A 92 1.99 7.73 -11.20
C LYS A 92 2.68 7.30 -12.50
N GLN A 93 2.36 6.12 -13.02
CA GLN A 93 2.92 5.64 -14.30
C GLN A 93 2.52 6.53 -15.49
N LYS A 94 1.25 6.95 -15.56
CA LYS A 94 0.76 7.88 -16.61
C LYS A 94 1.52 9.21 -16.53
N LEU A 95 1.72 9.75 -15.34
CA LEU A 95 2.45 11.01 -15.13
C LEU A 95 3.93 10.87 -15.48
N CYS A 96 4.61 9.82 -15.03
CA CYS A 96 6.01 9.58 -15.39
C CYS A 96 6.20 9.49 -16.91
N ARG A 97 5.32 8.79 -17.63
CA ARG A 97 5.37 8.71 -19.11
C ARG A 97 5.17 10.07 -19.76
N LYS A 98 4.20 10.87 -19.28
CA LYS A 98 3.95 12.23 -19.78
C LYS A 98 5.16 13.14 -19.54
N ILE A 99 5.71 13.13 -18.33
CA ILE A 99 6.93 13.89 -17.97
C ILE A 99 8.09 13.51 -18.88
N ALA A 100 8.35 12.20 -19.08
CA ALA A 100 9.41 11.73 -19.96
C ALA A 100 9.20 12.19 -21.42
N LYS A 101 7.96 12.14 -21.92
CA LYS A 101 7.60 12.63 -23.26
C LYS A 101 7.84 14.13 -23.39
N THR A 102 7.39 14.93 -22.42
CA THR A 102 7.58 16.40 -22.44
C THR A 102 9.05 16.77 -22.34
N LYS A 103 9.85 16.08 -21.50
CA LYS A 103 11.31 16.26 -21.45
C LYS A 103 11.99 15.92 -22.79
N LYS A 104 11.57 14.83 -23.44
CA LYS A 104 12.08 14.47 -24.77
C LYS A 104 11.75 15.54 -25.82
N LEU A 105 10.55 16.11 -25.76
CA LEU A 105 10.15 17.20 -26.66
C LEU A 105 10.91 18.50 -26.36
N LEU A 106 11.18 18.83 -25.09
CA LEU A 106 12.02 19.99 -24.75
C LEU A 106 13.47 19.85 -25.23
N SER A 107 13.98 18.61 -25.29
CA SER A 107 15.33 18.32 -25.78
C SER A 107 15.43 18.08 -27.29
N SER A 108 14.31 17.93 -28.01
CA SER A 108 14.35 17.75 -29.46
C SER A 108 14.64 19.08 -30.16
N ALA A 109 15.56 19.04 -31.12
CA ALA A 109 15.97 20.19 -31.91
C ALA A 109 14.86 20.77 -32.82
N GLU A 110 13.78 20.00 -33.04
CA GLU A 110 12.62 20.38 -33.85
C GLU A 110 11.62 21.27 -33.10
N THR A 111 11.82 21.49 -31.80
CA THR A 111 10.90 22.28 -30.98
C THR A 111 11.11 23.75 -31.25
N ARG A 112 10.05 24.42 -31.72
CA ARG A 112 10.05 25.86 -31.97
C ARG A 112 10.29 26.60 -30.66
N ASP A 113 11.09 27.66 -30.68
CA ASP A 113 11.37 28.46 -29.48
C ASP A 113 10.11 29.06 -28.85
N ALA A 114 9.07 29.33 -29.66
CA ALA A 114 7.77 29.79 -29.18
C ALA A 114 7.00 28.75 -28.34
N ASP A 115 7.22 27.46 -28.59
CA ASP A 115 6.52 26.37 -27.90
C ASP A 115 7.24 25.95 -26.61
N ARG A 116 8.53 26.30 -26.47
CA ARG A 116 9.35 25.99 -25.29
C ARG A 116 8.74 26.46 -23.96
N PRO A 117 8.28 27.72 -23.77
CA PRO A 117 7.68 28.15 -22.51
C PRO A 117 6.41 27.37 -22.16
N VAL A 118 5.56 27.08 -23.16
CA VAL A 118 4.36 26.27 -22.97
C VAL A 118 4.73 24.85 -22.50
N LEU A 119 5.76 24.26 -23.09
CA LEU A 119 6.25 22.93 -22.69
C LEU A 119 6.84 22.93 -21.27
N GLU A 120 7.54 23.99 -20.85
CA GLU A 120 8.04 24.14 -19.48
C GLU A 120 6.90 24.25 -18.46
N ASP A 121 5.86 25.04 -18.77
CA ASP A 121 4.68 25.17 -17.92
C ASP A 121 3.89 23.85 -17.81
N THR A 122 3.78 23.11 -18.92
CA THR A 122 3.16 21.77 -18.90
C THR A 122 4.00 20.79 -18.09
N LEU A 123 5.33 20.83 -18.19
CA LEU A 123 6.23 20.00 -17.41
C LEU A 123 6.09 20.30 -15.91
N PHE A 124 6.03 21.58 -15.54
CA PHE A 124 5.80 22.00 -14.16
C PHE A 124 4.45 21.50 -13.64
N SER A 125 3.38 21.66 -14.42
CA SER A 125 2.04 21.18 -14.05
C SER A 125 2.00 19.66 -13.85
N LEU A 126 2.66 18.89 -14.72
CA LEU A 126 2.79 17.44 -14.57
C LEU A 126 3.60 17.03 -13.33
N ARG A 127 4.60 17.81 -12.93
CA ARG A 127 5.38 17.59 -11.70
C ARG A 127 4.55 17.89 -10.45
N VAL A 128 3.71 18.92 -10.48
CA VAL A 128 2.71 19.20 -9.43
C VAL A 128 1.77 18.00 -9.28
N ASP A 129 1.25 17.48 -10.41
CA ASP A 129 0.37 16.31 -10.41
C ASP A 129 1.08 15.06 -9.88
N LEU A 130 2.36 14.86 -10.21
CA LEU A 130 3.12 13.74 -9.65
C LEU A 130 3.27 13.89 -8.13
N ASN A 131 3.63 15.08 -7.65
CA ASN A 131 3.72 15.34 -6.21
C ASN A 131 2.37 15.20 -5.48
N TYR A 132 1.26 15.54 -6.14
CA TYR A 132 -0.09 15.29 -5.66
C TYR A 132 -0.31 13.80 -5.38
N VAL A 133 0.05 12.91 -6.31
CA VAL A 133 -0.10 11.46 -6.10
C VAL A 133 0.81 10.98 -4.97
N LEU A 134 2.07 11.43 -4.93
CA LEU A 134 3.05 10.91 -3.98
C LEU A 134 2.74 11.28 -2.54
N ASN A 135 2.29 12.50 -2.31
CA ASN A 135 2.15 13.08 -0.97
C ASN A 135 0.69 13.24 -0.54
N TYR A 136 -0.24 12.60 -1.25
CA TYR A 136 -1.65 12.60 -0.86
C TYR A 136 -1.83 12.06 0.57
N PRO A 137 -2.67 12.69 1.42
CA PRO A 137 -2.89 12.25 2.80
C PRO A 137 -3.31 10.78 2.90
N LYS A 138 -2.68 10.02 3.81
CA LYS A 138 -2.88 8.56 3.93
C LYS A 138 -4.21 8.17 4.57
N LEU A 139 -4.85 9.10 5.29
CA LEU A 139 -6.11 8.89 6.00
C LEU A 139 -7.33 9.36 5.20
N GLU A 140 -7.12 10.02 4.06
CA GLU A 140 -8.19 10.51 3.20
C GLU A 140 -8.36 9.61 1.96
N PRO A 141 -9.59 9.48 1.43
CA PRO A 141 -9.81 8.76 0.18
C PRO A 141 -9.08 9.49 -0.96
N TYR A 142 -8.32 8.74 -1.75
CA TYR A 142 -7.58 9.29 -2.89
C TYR A 142 -8.55 9.67 -4.02
N ILE A 143 -8.45 10.90 -4.48
CA ILE A 143 -9.18 11.38 -5.65
C ILE A 143 -8.29 11.22 -6.88
N ALA A 144 -8.66 10.31 -7.79
CA ALA A 144 -7.87 9.96 -8.97
C ALA A 144 -7.71 11.16 -9.93
N LEU A 145 -6.59 11.21 -10.65
CA LEU A 145 -6.36 12.24 -11.68
C LEU A 145 -6.80 11.75 -13.07
N PHE A 146 -6.73 10.44 -13.30
CA PHE A 146 -7.12 9.82 -14.57
C PHE A 146 -8.13 8.70 -14.30
N PRO A 147 -9.38 9.04 -13.90
CA PRO A 147 -10.42 8.04 -13.69
C PRO A 147 -10.60 7.22 -14.97
N SER A 148 -10.80 5.91 -14.80
CA SER A 148 -10.88 4.96 -15.91
C SER A 148 -12.17 4.14 -15.74
N GLY A 149 -12.96 3.96 -16.80
CA GLY A 149 -14.21 3.20 -16.73
C GLY A 149 -15.39 3.98 -16.14
N GLU A 150 -16.27 3.29 -15.40
CA GLU A 150 -17.51 3.84 -14.82
C GLU A 150 -17.25 4.99 -13.83
N ASP A 151 -16.11 4.96 -13.13
CA ASP A 151 -15.67 6.03 -12.23
C ASP A 151 -15.44 7.37 -12.96
N ALA A 152 -15.20 7.37 -14.28
CA ALA A 152 -15.08 8.60 -15.06
C ALA A 152 -16.42 9.36 -15.15
N ASN A 153 -17.54 8.66 -15.04
CA ASN A 153 -18.88 9.27 -15.05
C ASN A 153 -19.33 9.69 -13.64
N ALA A 154 -18.85 9.01 -12.59
CA ALA A 154 -19.15 9.34 -11.19
C ALA A 154 -18.40 10.59 -10.68
N ASP A 155 -17.30 10.98 -11.32
CA ASP A 155 -16.39 12.05 -10.91
C ASP A 155 -16.89 13.49 -11.18
N SER A 156 -18.16 13.65 -11.58
CA SER A 156 -18.77 14.96 -11.87
C SER A 156 -19.37 15.67 -10.65
N SER A 157 -19.12 15.20 -9.42
CA SER A 157 -19.51 16.00 -8.25
C SER A 157 -18.56 17.19 -8.11
N SER A 158 -19.08 18.42 -8.28
CA SER A 158 -18.34 19.69 -8.14
C SER A 158 -17.47 19.73 -6.86
N ILE A 159 -17.93 19.10 -5.78
CA ILE A 159 -17.23 19.00 -4.49
C ILE A 159 -15.92 18.18 -4.57
N THR A 160 -15.87 17.13 -5.38
CA THR A 160 -14.66 16.28 -5.49
C THR A 160 -13.59 17.00 -6.33
N ASN A 161 -14.01 17.72 -7.38
CA ASN A 161 -13.11 18.53 -8.20
C ASN A 161 -12.52 19.71 -7.42
N THR A 162 -13.33 20.41 -6.63
CA THR A 162 -12.84 21.51 -5.77
C THR A 162 -11.82 21.02 -4.74
N LYS A 163 -12.05 19.86 -4.11
CA LYS A 163 -11.06 19.25 -3.19
C LYS A 163 -9.76 18.87 -3.90
N ARG A 164 -9.87 18.28 -5.11
CA ARG A 164 -8.72 17.94 -5.95
C ARG A 164 -7.89 19.19 -6.27
N GLU A 165 -8.54 20.26 -6.72
CA GLU A 165 -7.90 21.53 -7.07
C GLU A 165 -7.26 22.20 -5.86
N ALA A 166 -7.96 22.30 -4.73
CA ALA A 166 -7.42 22.86 -3.50
C ALA A 166 -6.15 22.14 -3.03
N PHE A 167 -6.11 20.80 -3.15
CA PHE A 167 -4.91 20.05 -2.80
C PHE A 167 -3.79 20.24 -3.84
N ARG A 168 -4.10 20.32 -5.14
CA ARG A 168 -3.11 20.64 -6.19
C ARG A 168 -2.50 22.02 -5.99
N GLU A 169 -3.28 23.02 -5.60
CA GLU A 169 -2.79 24.36 -5.28
C GLU A 169 -1.85 24.35 -4.07
N ARG A 170 -2.21 23.63 -3.00
CA ARG A 170 -1.32 23.46 -1.84
C ARG A 170 0.01 22.82 -2.24
N VAL A 171 -0.03 21.78 -3.09
CA VAL A 171 1.19 21.14 -3.61
C VAL A 171 2.00 22.12 -4.47
N LYS A 172 1.34 22.90 -5.33
CA LYS A 172 1.99 23.92 -6.17
C LYS A 172 2.67 25.00 -5.34
N ALA A 173 2.04 25.48 -4.28
CA ALA A 173 2.63 26.42 -3.32
C ALA A 173 3.84 25.78 -2.62
N ALA A 174 3.68 24.58 -2.06
CA ALA A 174 4.77 23.88 -1.38
C ALA A 174 5.97 23.54 -2.28
N MET A 175 5.75 23.37 -3.60
CA MET A 175 6.83 23.25 -4.59
C MET A 175 7.55 24.56 -4.85
N ARG A 176 6.84 25.69 -4.85
CA ARG A 176 7.45 27.03 -4.99
C ARG A 176 8.25 27.41 -3.74
N ASP A 177 7.75 27.05 -2.57
CA ASP A 177 8.42 27.28 -1.29
C ASP A 177 9.64 26.35 -1.07
N GLY A 178 9.84 25.35 -1.93
CA GLY A 178 10.94 24.38 -1.83
C GLY A 178 10.76 23.31 -0.76
N THR A 179 9.61 23.29 -0.06
CA THR A 179 9.26 22.23 0.90
C THR A 179 9.10 20.88 0.19
N MET A 180 8.61 20.91 -1.05
CA MET A 180 8.38 19.74 -1.90
C MET A 180 9.40 19.69 -3.03
N LYS A 181 9.74 18.47 -3.47
CA LYS A 181 10.73 18.26 -4.52
C LYS A 181 10.23 18.84 -5.85
N SER A 182 11.08 19.66 -6.49
CA SER A 182 10.82 20.20 -7.83
C SER A 182 10.83 19.11 -8.91
N GLU A 183 11.70 18.10 -8.77
CA GLU A 183 11.83 16.97 -9.70
C GLU A 183 11.53 15.63 -9.01
N PRO A 184 10.24 15.33 -8.75
CA PRO A 184 9.85 14.09 -8.06
C PRO A 184 10.19 12.80 -8.83
N GLU A 185 10.33 12.87 -10.16
CA GLU A 185 10.64 11.74 -11.03
C GLU A 185 12.04 11.13 -10.79
N THR A 186 13.04 11.97 -10.46
CA THR A 186 14.44 11.52 -10.31
C THR A 186 14.65 10.65 -9.08
N THR A 187 13.88 10.90 -8.02
CA THR A 187 13.89 10.05 -6.82
C THR A 187 13.24 8.70 -7.11
N MET A 188 12.22 8.68 -7.97
CA MET A 188 11.49 7.46 -8.30
C MET A 188 12.29 6.49 -9.15
N GLU A 189 13.02 7.02 -10.14
CA GLU A 189 13.92 6.22 -10.96
C GLU A 189 15.01 5.56 -10.09
N LYS A 190 15.59 6.31 -9.13
CA LYS A 190 16.58 5.76 -8.18
C LYS A 190 16.03 4.63 -7.32
N SER A 191 14.80 4.76 -6.81
CA SER A 191 14.15 3.71 -6.02
C SER A 191 13.85 2.46 -6.85
N GLN A 192 13.39 2.61 -8.10
CA GLN A 192 13.15 1.47 -9.00
C GLN A 192 14.44 0.74 -9.40
N LEU A 193 15.55 1.47 -9.56
CA LEU A 193 16.86 0.89 -9.88
C LEU A 193 17.46 0.10 -8.70
N GLN A 194 17.14 0.49 -7.46
CA GLN A 194 17.56 -0.24 -6.26
C GLN A 194 16.74 -1.53 -6.04
N GLU A 195 15.44 -1.52 -6.36
CA GLU A 195 14.58 -2.69 -6.17
C GLU A 195 14.68 -3.74 -7.29
N ASN A 196 15.16 -3.37 -8.49
CA ASN A 196 15.31 -4.29 -9.63
C ASN A 196 16.73 -4.23 -10.25
N PRO A 197 17.75 -4.86 -9.63
CA PRO A 197 19.14 -4.82 -10.12
C PRO A 197 19.34 -5.49 -11.50
N LEU A 198 18.40 -6.34 -11.92
CA LEU A 198 18.46 -7.03 -13.23
C LEU A 198 18.24 -6.07 -14.42
N LYS A 199 17.56 -4.94 -14.20
CA LYS A 199 17.30 -3.94 -15.27
C LYS A 199 18.39 -2.87 -15.36
N ALA A 200 19.21 -2.70 -14.32
CA ALA A 200 20.33 -1.75 -14.32
C ALA A 200 21.47 -2.16 -15.28
N LYS A 201 21.65 -3.47 -15.52
CA LYS A 201 22.70 -3.99 -16.40
C LYS A 201 22.45 -3.74 -17.89
N THR A 202 21.22 -3.47 -18.32
CA THR A 202 20.91 -3.28 -19.75
C THR A 202 21.19 -1.85 -20.25
N LEU A 203 21.37 -0.88 -19.35
CA LEU A 203 21.69 0.51 -19.70
C LEU A 203 23.20 0.80 -19.78
N THR A 204 24.03 0.02 -19.08
CA THR A 204 25.50 0.16 -19.14
C THR A 204 26.17 -0.75 -20.17
N GLY A 205 25.41 -1.59 -20.89
CA GLY A 205 25.92 -2.62 -21.80
C GLY A 205 25.83 -2.30 -23.30
N LEU A 206 25.43 -1.11 -23.72
CA LEU A 206 25.42 -0.73 -25.15
C LEU A 206 26.80 -0.25 -25.60
N ARG A 207 27.79 -1.15 -25.61
CA ARG A 207 29.04 -0.96 -26.37
C ARG A 207 29.80 -2.27 -26.61
N SER A 208 29.18 -3.22 -27.31
CA SER A 208 29.91 -4.18 -28.17
C SER A 208 28.96 -5.02 -29.03
N GLN A 209 28.95 -4.69 -30.33
CA GLN A 209 28.92 -5.59 -31.49
C GLN A 209 28.03 -6.86 -31.48
N SER A 210 27.00 -6.79 -32.33
CA SER A 210 26.67 -7.71 -33.44
C SER A 210 26.77 -9.24 -33.31
N ARG A 211 25.62 -9.86 -33.69
CA ARG A 211 25.39 -11.01 -34.58
C ARG A 211 25.04 -12.41 -33.99
N THR A 212 23.89 -12.88 -34.51
CA THR A 212 23.48 -14.23 -34.99
C THR A 212 22.69 -15.20 -34.10
N SER A 213 21.64 -15.71 -34.78
CA SER A 213 20.94 -17.00 -34.72
C SER A 213 20.07 -17.36 -33.52
N GLY A 214 18.83 -17.69 -33.85
CA GLY A 214 17.76 -18.01 -32.92
C GLY A 214 17.90 -19.37 -32.24
N HIS A 215 17.17 -19.48 -31.14
CA HIS A 215 16.72 -20.71 -30.56
C HIS A 215 15.39 -20.41 -29.87
N GLN A 216 14.33 -21.08 -30.32
CA GLN A 216 13.05 -21.15 -29.60
C GLN A 216 13.24 -22.12 -28.45
N THR A 217 12.97 -21.67 -27.23
CA THR A 217 12.52 -22.54 -26.14
C THR A 217 11.30 -21.87 -25.55
N GLU A 218 10.17 -22.54 -25.72
CA GLU A 218 8.94 -22.27 -25.01
C GLU A 218 9.16 -22.70 -23.55
N ASP A 219 9.10 -21.74 -22.63
CA ASP A 219 8.85 -22.02 -21.22
C ASP A 219 7.53 -21.32 -20.89
N VAL A 220 6.48 -22.14 -20.89
CA VAL A 220 5.14 -21.80 -20.42
C VAL A 220 5.18 -21.93 -18.90
N ASP A 221 5.39 -20.81 -18.20
CA ASP A 221 5.24 -20.79 -16.74
C ASP A 221 3.76 -20.61 -16.38
N ASP A 222 3.18 -21.73 -15.94
CA ASP A 222 1.98 -21.88 -15.12
C ASP A 222 2.03 -20.96 -13.88
N PHE A 223 1.62 -19.70 -14.05
CA PHE A 223 1.43 -18.76 -12.94
C PHE A 223 -0.01 -18.22 -12.92
N PHE A 224 -0.96 -19.14 -12.93
CA PHE A 224 -2.35 -18.88 -12.56
C PHE A 224 -2.82 -20.03 -11.68
N ASP A 225 -2.38 -20.03 -10.42
CA ASP A 225 -3.00 -20.86 -9.39
C ASP A 225 -4.14 -20.05 -8.77
N ASP A 226 -5.34 -20.45 -9.19
CA ASP A 226 -6.65 -19.92 -8.84
C ASP A 226 -7.14 -20.65 -7.58
N GLU A 227 -6.64 -20.25 -6.41
CA GLU A 227 -7.29 -20.63 -5.15
C GLU A 227 -8.47 -19.68 -4.87
N THR A 228 -9.57 -19.93 -5.58
CA THR A 228 -10.90 -19.54 -5.12
C THR A 228 -11.32 -20.47 -3.98
N GLU A 229 -11.13 -20.04 -2.73
CA GLU A 229 -11.81 -20.64 -1.59
C GLU A 229 -13.32 -20.38 -1.71
N SER A 230 -14.02 -21.37 -2.25
CA SER A 230 -15.46 -21.53 -2.16
C SER A 230 -15.87 -21.78 -0.71
N ASN A 231 -16.29 -20.70 -0.03
CA ASN A 231 -16.99 -20.77 1.25
C ASN A 231 -18.43 -21.27 1.01
N GLU A 232 -18.60 -22.59 1.00
CA GLU A 232 -19.89 -23.25 1.04
C GLU A 232 -20.54 -23.00 2.41
N GLY A 233 -21.52 -22.10 2.44
CA GLY A 233 -22.44 -21.97 3.55
C GLY A 233 -23.50 -23.06 3.47
N GLU A 234 -23.47 -23.99 4.41
CA GLU A 234 -24.53 -24.95 4.69
C GLU A 234 -25.86 -24.23 4.90
N GLY A 235 -26.77 -24.36 3.92
CA GLY A 235 -28.19 -24.14 4.10
C GLY A 235 -28.83 -25.42 4.62
N GLY A 236 -29.06 -25.49 5.93
CA GLY A 236 -29.95 -26.49 6.53
C GLY A 236 -31.39 -26.01 6.41
N ASP A 237 -32.11 -26.50 5.41
CA ASP A 237 -33.57 -26.46 5.33
C ASP A 237 -34.07 -27.89 5.57
N ASP A 238 -34.47 -28.16 6.81
CA ASP A 238 -35.09 -29.42 7.23
C ASP A 238 -36.61 -29.25 7.14
N GLY A 239 -37.20 -30.01 6.21
CA GLY A 239 -38.64 -30.07 6.00
C GLY A 239 -39.31 -30.85 7.12
N GLY A 240 -40.15 -30.15 7.89
CA GLY A 240 -41.15 -30.74 8.79
C GLY A 240 -42.55 -30.56 8.23
N ASP A 241 -43.02 -31.55 7.48
CA ASP A 241 -44.43 -31.80 7.16
C ASP A 241 -45.14 -32.37 8.40
N VAL A 242 -46.14 -31.65 8.95
CA VAL A 242 -47.21 -32.24 9.76
C VAL A 242 -48.51 -31.43 9.59
N SER A 243 -49.40 -32.02 8.80
CA SER A 243 -50.86 -32.16 8.89
C SER A 243 -51.71 -31.35 9.88
N ASP A 244 -52.88 -31.01 9.34
CA ASP A 244 -54.25 -31.15 9.87
C ASP A 244 -54.99 -29.97 10.54
N GLU A 245 -56.24 -29.86 10.04
CA GLU A 245 -57.47 -29.18 10.51
C GLU A 245 -57.64 -27.65 10.39
#